data_AF-M5TSG1-F1
#
_entry.id   AF-M5TSG1-F1
#
_cell.length_a   1.000
_cell.length_b   1.000
_cell.length_c   1.000
_cell.angle_alpha   90.00
_cell.angle_beta   90.00
_cell.angle_gamma   90.00
#
_symmetry.space_group_name_H-M   'P 1'
#
loop_
_entity.id
_entity.type
_entity.pdbx_description
1 polymer ?
#
loop_
_entity_poly.entity_id
_entity_poly.type
_entity_poly.pdbx_seq_one_letter_code
_entity_poly.pdbx_strand_id
1 'polypeptide(L)'
;MKWSRVSVRSRPRFLAITVAITCVALSLDVPSACSQTVQLPSVRQFSYRGGVLVPDGGSTFLGGNRSSAMSSSSRGLPGLPNVPGSNLSSRGSAGSVSASVTIIDLDEMDRQILGYDPHDQKRGRRVDGAPVAGSVERTVADEIAEAKSLVRNARRALSEGHPSTARHAYQLAIEKLSRVSTQTRRSPGSIGSPNESRSSGNFVSVNHQPDYLLAYARAEYAKAFPPTNNPPQKVSP
;
A
#
# COMPACT_ATOMS: atom_id res chain seq x y z
N MET A 1 -74.81 -36.67 56.77
CA MET A 1 -74.35 -35.37 56.20
C MET A 1 -74.48 -34.31 57.28
N LYS A 2 -73.37 -33.89 57.91
CA LYS A 2 -73.34 -32.87 58.97
C LYS A 2 -72.48 -31.71 58.45
N TRP A 3 -73.10 -30.58 58.14
CA TRP A 3 -72.40 -29.36 57.73
C TRP A 3 -71.96 -28.59 58.98
N SER A 4 -70.66 -28.39 59.16
CA SER A 4 -70.11 -27.58 60.24
C SER A 4 -69.88 -26.16 59.72
N ARG A 5 -70.69 -25.19 60.17
CA ARG A 5 -70.42 -23.75 59.96
C ARG A 5 -69.33 -23.32 60.94
N VAL A 6 -68.15 -23.00 60.43
CA VAL A 6 -67.09 -22.36 61.21
C VAL A 6 -67.43 -20.88 61.38
N SER A 7 -67.87 -20.52 62.59
CA SER A 7 -68.08 -19.15 63.03
C SER A 7 -66.71 -18.51 63.35
N VAL A 8 -66.17 -17.73 62.43
CA VAL A 8 -64.97 -16.90 62.67
C VAL A 8 -65.38 -15.64 63.44
N ARG A 9 -65.20 -15.65 64.77
CA ARG A 9 -65.20 -14.42 65.58
C ARG A 9 -63.88 -13.69 65.34
N SER A 10 -63.87 -12.74 64.40
CA SER A 10 -62.71 -11.90 64.11
C SER A 10 -62.43 -10.95 65.27
N ARG A 11 -61.26 -11.10 65.90
CA ARG A 11 -60.74 -10.11 66.87
C ARG A 11 -60.13 -8.95 66.08
N PRO A 12 -60.46 -7.68 66.37
CA PRO A 12 -60.06 -6.53 65.57
C PRO A 12 -58.53 -6.32 65.48
N ARG A 13 -57.77 -6.96 66.38
CA ARG A 13 -56.30 -6.90 66.42
C ARG A 13 -55.62 -7.62 65.25
N PHE A 14 -56.22 -8.68 64.71
CA PHE A 14 -55.64 -9.40 63.56
C PHE A 14 -55.86 -8.65 62.24
N LEU A 15 -56.98 -7.91 62.14
CA LEU A 15 -57.26 -7.08 60.97
C LEU A 15 -56.35 -5.84 60.92
N ALA A 16 -56.03 -5.25 62.07
CA ALA A 16 -55.10 -4.13 62.13
C ALA A 16 -53.66 -4.53 61.70
N ILE A 17 -53.21 -5.73 62.06
CA ILE A 17 -51.86 -6.20 61.71
C ILE A 17 -51.78 -6.52 60.21
N THR A 18 -52.81 -7.13 59.62
CA THR A 18 -52.80 -7.39 58.17
C THR A 18 -52.88 -6.10 57.36
N VAL A 19 -53.65 -5.10 57.81
CA VAL A 19 -53.70 -3.77 57.18
C VAL A 19 -52.37 -3.03 57.31
N ALA A 20 -51.68 -3.12 58.46
CA ALA A 20 -50.36 -2.52 58.62
C ALA A 20 -49.32 -3.18 57.71
N ILE A 21 -49.34 -4.51 57.59
CA ILE A 21 -48.43 -5.24 56.71
C ILE A 21 -48.72 -4.94 55.24
N THR A 22 -49.98 -4.84 54.82
CA THR A 22 -50.31 -4.45 53.44
C THR A 22 -49.97 -2.99 53.17
N CYS A 23 -50.19 -2.06 54.11
CA CYS A 23 -49.76 -0.66 53.96
C CYS A 23 -48.24 -0.52 53.83
N VAL A 24 -47.45 -1.29 54.58
CA VAL A 24 -45.99 -1.31 54.44
C VAL A 24 -45.57 -1.93 53.12
N ALA A 25 -46.25 -2.99 52.66
CA ALA A 25 -45.99 -3.61 51.35
C ALA A 25 -46.33 -2.67 50.18
N LEU A 26 -47.38 -1.85 50.31
CA LEU A 26 -47.76 -0.84 49.31
C LEU A 26 -46.87 0.40 49.32
N SER A 27 -46.10 0.64 50.40
CA SER A 27 -45.21 1.81 50.51
C SER A 27 -43.81 1.56 49.95
N LEU A 28 -43.53 0.35 49.46
CA LEU A 28 -42.23 -0.05 48.89
C LEU A 28 -42.13 0.22 47.38
N ASP A 29 -42.94 1.14 46.84
CA ASP A 29 -42.77 1.65 45.48
C ASP A 29 -41.48 2.50 45.43
N VAL A 30 -40.35 1.81 45.32
CA VAL A 30 -39.05 2.42 45.09
C VAL A 30 -39.10 2.99 43.68
N PRO A 31 -39.03 4.32 43.48
CA PRO A 31 -38.93 4.86 42.13
C PRO A 31 -37.65 4.31 41.52
N SER A 32 -37.82 3.46 40.50
CA SER A 32 -36.71 3.03 39.66
C SER A 32 -36.21 4.28 38.94
N ALA A 33 -35.14 4.87 39.48
CA ALA A 33 -34.44 5.95 38.82
C ALA A 33 -33.93 5.42 37.48
N CYS A 34 -34.62 5.76 36.39
CA CYS A 34 -34.15 5.53 35.04
C CYS A 34 -32.89 6.35 34.84
N SER A 35 -31.74 5.73 35.07
CA SER A 35 -30.43 6.27 34.70
C SER A 35 -30.42 6.48 33.18
N GLN A 36 -30.55 7.72 32.75
CA GLN A 36 -30.37 8.09 31.35
C GLN A 36 -28.88 7.95 31.02
N THR A 37 -28.50 6.82 30.41
CA THR A 37 -27.18 6.65 29.82
C THR A 37 -27.14 7.41 28.51
N VAL A 38 -26.82 8.70 28.57
CA VAL A 38 -26.45 9.45 27.37
C VAL A 38 -25.12 8.88 26.89
N GLN A 39 -25.16 8.04 25.85
CA GLN A 39 -23.97 7.53 25.20
C GLN A 39 -23.34 8.66 24.39
N LEU A 40 -22.54 9.49 25.06
CA LEU A 40 -21.67 10.43 24.37
C LEU A 40 -20.50 9.64 23.76
N PRO A 41 -20.20 9.80 22.47
CA PRO A 41 -19.00 9.24 21.88
C PRO A 41 -17.78 9.87 22.56
N SER A 42 -17.11 9.11 23.45
CA SER A 42 -15.87 9.57 24.07
C SER A 42 -14.70 9.27 23.14
N VAL A 43 -14.37 10.23 22.26
CA VAL A 43 -13.18 10.11 21.39
C VAL A 43 -11.94 10.55 22.17
N ARG A 44 -10.97 9.66 22.31
CA ARG A 44 -9.64 9.99 22.84
C ARG A 44 -8.66 10.03 21.67
N GLN A 45 -8.15 11.21 21.34
CA GLN A 45 -7.19 11.39 20.25
C GLN A 45 -5.83 11.83 20.81
N PHE A 46 -4.79 11.15 20.36
CA PHE A 46 -3.40 11.58 20.54
C PHE A 46 -2.88 11.98 19.17
N SER A 47 -2.38 13.21 19.02
CA SER A 47 -1.78 13.70 17.78
C SER A 47 -0.36 14.20 18.05
N TYR A 48 0.56 13.83 17.16
CA TYR A 48 1.94 14.29 17.15
C TYR A 48 2.18 15.03 15.83
N ARG A 49 2.73 16.25 15.91
CA ARG A 49 3.10 17.05 14.74
C ARG A 49 4.52 17.58 14.94
N GLY A 50 5.46 17.05 14.15
CA GLY A 50 6.86 17.42 14.22
C GLY A 50 7.68 16.64 13.21
N GLY A 51 8.95 17.02 13.07
CA GLY A 51 9.95 16.27 12.32
C GLY A 51 10.85 15.49 13.28
N VAL A 52 11.32 14.32 12.83
CA VAL A 52 12.34 13.55 13.55
C VAL A 52 13.40 13.10 12.57
N LEU A 53 14.65 13.13 13.00
CA LEU A 53 15.75 12.52 12.26
C LEU A 53 15.75 11.02 12.60
N VAL A 54 15.56 10.19 11.58
CA VAL A 54 15.61 8.73 11.71
C VAL A 54 16.77 8.23 10.86
N PRO A 55 17.66 7.37 11.40
CA PRO A 55 18.69 6.75 10.58
C PRO A 55 18.07 5.84 9.52
N ASP A 56 18.79 5.61 8.43
CA ASP A 56 18.34 4.69 7.39
C ASP A 56 18.20 3.26 7.93
N GLY A 57 17.08 2.60 7.64
CA GLY A 57 16.68 1.33 8.25
C GLY A 57 16.36 1.41 9.74
N GLY A 58 16.30 2.62 10.30
CA GLY A 58 16.11 2.87 11.72
C GLY A 58 14.66 3.02 12.13
N SER A 59 14.43 2.88 13.44
CA SER A 59 13.18 3.28 14.08
C SER A 59 13.45 4.33 15.15
N THR A 60 12.49 5.22 15.35
CA THR A 60 12.52 6.22 16.42
C THR A 60 11.21 6.25 17.18
N PHE A 61 11.30 6.53 18.48
CA PHE A 61 10.16 6.67 19.37
C PHE A 61 9.66 8.12 19.35
N LEU A 62 8.44 8.35 18.89
CA LEU A 62 7.84 9.68 18.77
C LEU A 62 7.20 10.16 20.08
N GLY A 63 6.89 9.23 20.98
CA GLY A 63 6.27 9.53 22.26
C GLY A 63 5.08 8.62 22.56
N GLY A 64 4.52 8.80 23.75
CA GLY A 64 3.34 8.04 24.18
C GLY A 64 2.56 8.76 25.27
N ASN A 65 1.31 8.34 25.44
CA ASN A 65 0.42 8.79 26.49
C ASN A 65 0.14 7.63 27.44
N ARG A 66 0.22 7.89 28.75
CA ARG A 66 -0.21 6.97 29.80
C ARG A 66 -1.23 7.67 30.70
N SER A 67 -2.39 7.06 30.89
CA SER A 67 -3.40 7.53 31.86
C SER A 67 -3.72 6.42 32.84
N SER A 68 -3.65 6.72 34.14
CA SER A 68 -4.14 5.87 35.22
C SER A 68 -5.21 6.60 36.00
N ALA A 69 -6.28 5.89 36.34
CA ALA A 69 -7.35 6.38 37.22
C ALA A 69 -7.61 5.34 38.30
N MET A 70 -7.68 5.79 39.55
CA MET A 70 -8.02 4.95 40.70
C MET A 70 -9.21 5.58 41.41
N SER A 71 -10.28 4.81 41.59
CA SER A 71 -11.48 5.25 42.30
C SER A 71 -11.79 4.28 43.42
N SER A 72 -12.01 4.81 44.61
CA SER A 72 -12.48 4.05 45.78
C SER A 72 -13.86 4.57 46.14
N SER A 73 -14.84 3.67 46.28
CA SER A 73 -16.15 4.03 46.83
C SER A 73 -16.39 3.25 48.12
N SER A 74 -16.63 3.96 49.22
CA SER A 74 -17.11 3.39 50.47
C SER A 74 -18.54 3.85 50.70
N ARG A 75 -19.49 2.90 50.77
CA ARG A 75 -20.86 3.17 51.20
C ARG A 75 -21.03 2.58 52.60
N GLY A 76 -20.89 3.40 53.62
CA GLY A 76 -21.17 3.06 55.01
C GLY A 76 -22.55 3.56 55.44
N LEU A 77 -23.15 2.90 56.44
CA LEU A 77 -24.29 3.45 57.18
C LEU A 77 -23.77 4.42 58.25
N PRO A 78 -24.36 5.61 58.42
CA PRO A 78 -23.94 6.55 59.46
C PRO A 78 -24.07 5.90 60.84
N GLY A 79 -22.96 5.77 61.56
CA GLY A 79 -22.90 5.17 62.90
C GLY A 79 -22.51 3.68 62.96
N LEU A 80 -22.28 3.00 61.82
CA LEU A 80 -21.72 1.66 61.78
C LEU A 80 -20.34 1.63 61.08
N PRO A 81 -19.43 0.73 61.47
CA PRO A 81 -18.17 0.54 60.75
C PRO A 81 -18.45 0.14 59.30
N ASN A 82 -17.67 0.71 58.36
CA ASN A 82 -17.77 0.39 56.94
C ASN A 82 -17.66 -1.12 56.72
N VAL A 83 -18.59 -1.70 55.96
CA VAL A 83 -18.59 -3.13 55.65
C VAL A 83 -17.33 -3.49 54.87
N PRO A 84 -16.58 -4.55 55.23
CA PRO A 84 -15.40 -4.97 54.46
C PRO A 84 -15.82 -5.35 53.03
N GLY A 85 -15.23 -4.67 52.04
CA GLY A 85 -15.59 -4.83 50.62
C GLY A 85 -15.74 -3.54 49.82
N SER A 86 -15.08 -2.43 50.22
CA SER A 86 -15.07 -1.20 49.43
C SER A 86 -14.63 -1.47 47.99
N ASN A 87 -15.44 -1.06 47.01
CA ASN A 87 -15.13 -1.25 45.61
C ASN A 87 -13.95 -0.34 45.22
N LEU A 88 -12.77 -0.94 45.05
CA LEU A 88 -11.60 -0.30 44.46
C LEU A 88 -11.60 -0.62 42.96
N SER A 89 -11.71 0.41 42.12
CA SER A 89 -11.54 0.28 40.68
C SER A 89 -10.27 1.01 40.24
N SER A 90 -9.48 0.34 39.41
CA SER A 90 -8.36 0.96 38.71
C SER A 90 -8.58 0.81 37.20
N ARG A 91 -8.22 1.84 36.44
CA ARG A 91 -8.23 1.83 34.98
C ARG A 91 -6.91 2.41 34.49
N GLY A 92 -6.20 1.65 33.66
CA GLY A 92 -4.98 2.09 32.97
C GLY A 92 -5.21 2.11 31.46
N SER A 93 -4.61 3.09 30.78
CA SER A 93 -4.52 3.12 29.32
C SER A 93 -3.14 3.65 28.94
N ALA A 94 -2.50 2.98 27.97
CA ALA A 94 -1.22 3.39 27.42
C ALA A 94 -1.30 3.33 25.89
N GLY A 95 -0.75 4.33 25.24
CA GLY A 95 -0.59 4.40 23.78
C GLY A 95 0.79 4.93 23.46
N SER A 96 1.42 4.37 22.44
CA SER A 96 2.74 4.80 21.96
C SER A 96 2.74 4.96 20.46
N VAL A 97 3.62 5.83 19.98
CA VAL A 97 3.82 6.10 18.56
C VAL A 97 5.31 5.99 18.26
N SER A 98 5.64 5.23 17.22
CA SER A 98 6.97 5.09 16.67
C SER A 98 6.93 5.34 15.16
N ALA A 99 8.06 5.77 14.60
CA ALA A 99 8.26 5.88 13.16
C ALA A 99 9.40 4.94 12.76
N SER A 100 9.22 4.23 11.65
CA SER A 100 10.25 3.39 11.04
C SER A 100 10.47 3.88 9.62
N VAL A 101 11.72 4.03 9.22
CA VAL A 101 12.09 4.47 7.88
C VAL A 101 12.99 3.43 7.24
N THR A 102 12.61 2.99 6.06
CA THR A 102 13.41 2.13 5.21
C THR A 102 13.63 2.87 3.89
N ILE A 103 14.88 3.23 3.58
CA ILE A 103 15.19 3.78 2.26
C ILE A 103 15.37 2.60 1.32
N ILE A 104 14.68 2.66 0.19
CA ILE A 104 14.71 1.61 -0.82
C ILE A 104 15.58 2.12 -1.98
N ASP A 105 16.70 1.45 -2.21
CA ASP A 105 17.46 1.62 -3.46
C ASP A 105 16.77 0.81 -4.57
N LEU A 106 16.14 1.53 -5.49
CA LEU A 106 15.40 0.92 -6.60
C LEU A 106 16.32 0.19 -7.58
N ASP A 107 17.56 0.67 -7.76
CA ASP A 107 18.51 0.06 -8.68
C ASP A 107 19.00 -1.29 -8.15
N GLU A 108 19.21 -1.38 -6.83
CA GLU A 108 19.63 -2.62 -6.18
C GLU A 108 18.49 -3.66 -6.16
N MET A 109 17.24 -3.23 -5.91
CA MET A 109 16.10 -4.15 -6.00
C MET A 109 15.89 -4.66 -7.42
N ASP A 110 16.01 -3.81 -8.44
CA ASP A 110 15.84 -4.23 -9.83
C ASP A 110 16.92 -5.24 -10.22
N ARG A 111 18.16 -5.05 -9.77
CA ARG A 111 19.25 -6.05 -9.91
C ARG A 111 18.89 -7.37 -9.24
N GLN A 112 18.39 -7.36 -8.02
CA GLN A 112 17.98 -8.57 -7.31
C GLN A 112 16.81 -9.29 -8.00
N ILE A 113 15.83 -8.54 -8.51
CA ILE A 113 14.70 -9.08 -9.29
C ILE A 113 15.18 -9.71 -10.61
N LEU A 114 16.17 -9.10 -11.25
CA LEU A 114 16.82 -9.61 -12.46
C LEU A 114 17.78 -10.77 -12.18
N GLY A 115 17.96 -11.19 -10.91
CA GLY A 115 18.82 -12.30 -10.52
C GLY A 115 20.31 -11.97 -10.48
N TYR A 116 20.69 -10.69 -10.44
CA TYR A 116 22.07 -10.29 -10.21
C TYR A 116 22.39 -10.38 -8.71
N ASP A 117 23.15 -11.41 -8.31
CA ASP A 117 23.77 -11.46 -6.99
C ASP A 117 25.06 -10.61 -6.99
N PRO A 118 25.17 -9.52 -6.20
CA PRO A 118 26.39 -8.73 -6.10
C PRO A 118 27.60 -9.52 -5.58
N HIS A 119 27.40 -10.67 -4.92
CA HIS A 119 28.47 -11.56 -4.48
C HIS A 119 29.04 -12.42 -5.62
N ASP A 120 28.25 -12.77 -6.63
CA ASP A 120 28.71 -13.50 -7.81
C ASP A 120 29.64 -12.66 -8.67
N GLN A 121 29.44 -11.34 -8.71
CA GLN A 121 30.31 -10.43 -9.45
C GLN A 121 31.74 -10.36 -8.88
N LYS A 122 31.91 -10.58 -7.57
CA LYS A 122 33.24 -10.64 -6.92
C LYS A 122 33.89 -12.03 -7.06
N ARG A 123 33.09 -13.10 -7.06
CA ARG A 123 33.59 -14.48 -7.25
C ARG A 123 33.99 -14.76 -8.70
N GLY A 124 33.23 -14.25 -9.67
CA GLY A 124 33.53 -14.37 -11.10
C GLY A 124 34.73 -13.57 -11.60
N ARG A 125 35.35 -12.72 -10.76
CA ARG A 125 36.49 -11.89 -11.17
C ARG A 125 37.87 -12.47 -10.82
N ARG A 126 37.94 -13.58 -10.07
CA ARG A 126 39.22 -14.17 -9.61
C ARG A 126 39.48 -15.59 -10.10
N VAL A 127 38.51 -16.24 -10.74
CA VAL A 127 38.66 -17.60 -11.22
C VAL A 127 38.70 -17.56 -12.73
N ASP A 128 39.92 -17.70 -13.23
CA ASP A 128 40.31 -18.03 -14.60
C ASP A 128 40.08 -16.95 -15.67
N GLY A 129 41.10 -16.75 -16.51
CA GLY A 129 41.14 -15.78 -17.61
C GLY A 129 40.16 -16.11 -18.75
N ALA A 130 38.87 -16.16 -18.45
CA ALA A 130 37.78 -16.14 -19.40
C ALA A 130 37.44 -14.69 -19.76
N PRO A 131 37.12 -14.38 -21.03
CA PRO A 131 36.74 -13.03 -21.42
C PRO A 131 35.55 -12.57 -20.59
N VAL A 132 35.72 -11.39 -19.99
CA VAL A 132 34.79 -10.73 -19.07
C VAL A 132 33.41 -10.61 -19.71
N ALA A 133 32.47 -11.49 -19.32
CA ALA A 133 31.05 -11.43 -19.63
C ALA A 133 30.34 -10.30 -18.83
N GLY A 134 30.91 -9.10 -18.85
CA GLY A 134 30.37 -7.88 -18.25
C GLY A 134 29.89 -6.86 -19.29
N SER A 135 30.24 -7.05 -20.56
CA SER A 135 29.45 -6.55 -21.68
C SER A 135 28.59 -7.73 -22.13
N VAL A 136 27.32 -7.77 -21.71
CA VAL A 136 26.34 -8.56 -22.48
C VAL A 136 26.45 -8.00 -23.89
N GLU A 137 27.08 -8.75 -24.79
CA GLU A 137 27.13 -8.42 -26.20
C GLU A 137 25.68 -8.43 -26.66
N ARG A 138 25.03 -7.27 -26.59
CA ARG A 138 23.62 -7.11 -26.96
C ARG A 138 23.55 -7.58 -28.39
N THR A 139 22.83 -8.67 -28.60
CA THR A 139 22.74 -9.20 -29.94
C THR A 139 21.96 -8.19 -30.78
N VAL A 140 22.24 -8.14 -32.08
CA VAL A 140 21.47 -7.30 -33.01
C VAL A 140 19.96 -7.56 -32.88
N ALA A 141 19.58 -8.78 -32.55
CA ALA A 141 18.19 -9.16 -32.29
C ALA A 141 17.60 -8.46 -31.05
N ASP A 142 18.37 -8.33 -29.96
CA ASP A 142 17.94 -7.65 -28.74
C ASP A 142 17.73 -6.15 -28.97
N GLU A 143 18.63 -5.51 -29.70
CA GLU A 143 18.50 -4.08 -30.04
C GLU A 143 17.28 -3.82 -30.93
N ILE A 144 16.98 -4.75 -31.85
CA ILE A 144 15.77 -4.69 -32.68
C ILE A 144 14.50 -4.90 -31.82
N ALA A 145 14.52 -5.84 -30.89
CA ALA A 145 13.40 -6.09 -29.99
C ALA A 145 13.09 -4.87 -29.10
N GLU A 146 14.14 -4.22 -28.60
CA GLU A 146 14.02 -2.99 -27.80
C GLU A 146 13.50 -1.82 -28.66
N ALA A 147 14.01 -1.62 -29.87
CA ALA A 147 13.49 -0.60 -30.76
C ALA A 147 12.00 -0.81 -31.09
N LYS A 148 11.56 -2.06 -31.28
CA LYS A 148 10.14 -2.40 -31.48
C LYS A 148 9.29 -2.10 -30.24
N SER A 149 9.80 -2.34 -29.04
CA SER A 149 9.08 -2.03 -27.80
C SER A 149 8.91 -0.51 -27.63
N LEU A 150 9.92 0.29 -28.00
CA LEU A 150 9.84 1.76 -28.02
C LEU A 150 8.76 2.28 -28.98
N VAL A 151 8.66 1.72 -30.19
CA VAL A 151 7.59 2.08 -31.14
C VAL A 151 6.21 1.74 -30.57
N ARG A 152 6.07 0.57 -29.93
CA ARG A 152 4.81 0.18 -29.28
C ARG A 152 4.43 1.12 -28.14
N ASN A 153 5.41 1.52 -27.33
CA ASN A 153 5.22 2.49 -26.25
C ASN A 153 4.80 3.86 -26.82
N ALA A 154 5.45 4.33 -27.88
CA ALA A 154 5.12 5.59 -28.52
C ALA A 154 3.67 5.63 -29.05
N ARG A 155 3.18 4.53 -29.64
CA ARG A 155 1.77 4.40 -30.05
C ARG A 155 0.81 4.52 -28.88
N ARG A 156 1.14 3.87 -27.77
CA ARG A 156 0.33 3.92 -26.55
C ARG A 156 0.28 5.36 -26.00
N ALA A 157 1.43 6.02 -25.91
CA ALA A 157 1.52 7.40 -25.47
C ALA A 157 0.73 8.38 -26.37
N LEU A 158 0.69 8.14 -27.69
CA LEU A 158 -0.17 8.88 -28.60
C LEU A 158 -1.65 8.66 -28.31
N SER A 159 -2.08 7.40 -28.10
CA SER A 159 -3.48 7.10 -27.77
C SER A 159 -3.91 7.66 -26.41
N GLU A 160 -2.98 7.83 -25.48
CA GLU A 160 -3.22 8.41 -24.15
C GLU A 160 -3.13 9.95 -24.13
N GLY A 161 -2.83 10.59 -25.26
CA GLY A 161 -2.79 12.05 -25.37
C GLY A 161 -1.48 12.71 -24.92
N HIS A 162 -0.37 11.97 -24.88
CA HIS A 162 0.96 12.48 -24.48
C HIS A 162 1.90 12.62 -25.70
N PRO A 163 1.74 13.64 -26.55
CA PRO A 163 2.49 13.77 -27.81
C PRO A 163 3.99 14.04 -27.61
N SER A 164 4.39 14.74 -26.54
CA SER A 164 5.80 15.01 -26.24
C SER A 164 6.56 13.73 -25.91
N THR A 165 5.98 12.89 -25.05
CA THR A 165 6.55 11.59 -24.65
C THR A 165 6.62 10.64 -25.84
N ALA A 166 5.57 10.57 -26.65
CA ALA A 166 5.56 9.78 -27.87
C ALA A 166 6.65 10.22 -28.85
N ARG A 167 6.83 11.55 -29.04
CA ARG A 167 7.87 12.10 -29.91
C ARG A 167 9.26 11.64 -29.48
N HIS A 168 9.56 11.71 -28.18
CA HIS A 168 10.85 11.26 -27.64
C HIS A 168 11.05 9.75 -27.82
N ALA A 169 10.03 8.93 -27.55
CA ALA A 169 10.11 7.48 -27.73
C ALA A 169 10.36 7.07 -29.20
N TYR A 170 9.70 7.72 -30.17
CA TYR A 170 9.97 7.49 -31.59
C TYR A 170 11.39 7.92 -31.98
N GLN A 171 11.88 9.07 -31.49
CA GLN A 171 13.24 9.52 -31.78
C GLN A 171 14.29 8.52 -31.31
N LEU A 172 14.16 7.99 -30.10
CA LEU A 172 15.04 6.95 -29.56
C LEU A 172 14.98 5.67 -30.39
N ALA A 173 13.78 5.24 -30.79
CA ALA A 173 13.62 4.05 -31.63
C ALA A 173 14.32 4.21 -32.99
N ILE A 174 14.15 5.36 -33.64
CA ILE A 174 14.78 5.69 -34.92
C ILE A 174 16.31 5.71 -34.77
N GLU A 175 16.83 6.32 -33.71
CA GLU A 175 18.27 6.36 -33.46
C GLU A 175 18.84 4.95 -33.29
N LYS A 176 18.22 4.11 -32.46
CA LYS A 176 18.66 2.72 -32.27
C LYS A 176 18.65 1.93 -33.56
N LEU A 177 17.56 1.98 -34.31
CA LEU A 177 17.46 1.29 -35.61
C LEU A 177 18.49 1.81 -36.62
N SER A 178 18.82 3.11 -36.60
CA SER A 178 19.85 3.68 -37.48
C SER A 178 21.27 3.18 -37.16
N ARG A 179 21.56 2.96 -35.88
CA ARG A 179 22.83 2.36 -35.44
C ARG A 179 22.91 0.92 -35.88
N VAL A 180 21.84 0.15 -35.64
CA VAL A 180 21.75 -1.26 -36.06
C VAL A 180 21.89 -1.41 -37.57
N SER A 181 21.15 -0.61 -38.36
CA SER A 181 21.25 -0.66 -39.83
C SER A 181 22.66 -0.39 -40.34
N THR A 182 23.36 0.56 -39.70
CA THR A 182 24.74 0.89 -40.06
C THR A 182 25.70 -0.25 -39.70
N GLN A 183 25.48 -0.89 -38.55
CA GLN A 183 26.27 -2.05 -38.10
C GLN A 183 26.08 -3.25 -39.04
N THR A 184 24.82 -3.55 -39.43
CA THR A 184 24.50 -4.62 -40.39
C THR A 184 25.14 -4.37 -41.75
N ARG A 185 25.15 -3.12 -42.25
CA ARG A 185 25.80 -2.78 -43.53
C ARG A 185 27.31 -2.93 -43.50
N ARG A 186 27.96 -2.69 -42.35
CA ARG A 186 29.42 -2.80 -42.19
C ARG A 186 29.89 -4.25 -42.05
N SER A 187 29.01 -5.19 -41.69
CA SER A 187 29.36 -6.59 -41.46
C SER A 187 28.48 -7.53 -42.29
N PRO A 188 28.69 -7.64 -43.62
CA PRO A 188 27.88 -8.49 -44.49
C PRO A 188 28.12 -10.01 -44.31
N GLY A 189 28.84 -10.45 -43.27
CA GLY A 189 29.35 -11.83 -43.16
C GLY A 189 29.20 -12.56 -41.83
N SER A 190 28.52 -12.02 -40.80
CA SER A 190 28.46 -12.66 -39.47
C SER A 190 27.05 -13.02 -38.98
N ILE A 191 26.11 -13.30 -39.88
CA ILE A 191 24.82 -13.91 -39.49
C ILE A 191 25.04 -15.42 -39.35
N GLY A 192 25.52 -15.81 -38.17
CA GLY A 192 25.71 -17.20 -37.79
C GLY A 192 25.71 -17.32 -36.27
N SER A 193 24.52 -17.31 -35.66
CA SER A 193 24.36 -17.86 -34.31
C SER A 193 24.43 -19.39 -34.39
N PRO A 194 25.24 -20.07 -33.56
CA PRO A 194 25.34 -21.52 -33.55
C PRO A 194 24.21 -22.11 -32.71
N ASN A 195 22.99 -22.27 -33.27
CA ASN A 195 22.02 -23.29 -32.81
C ASN A 195 20.70 -23.39 -33.60
N GLU A 196 20.68 -23.21 -34.91
CA GLU A 196 19.50 -23.57 -35.71
C GLU A 196 19.80 -24.76 -36.63
N SER A 197 19.70 -25.95 -36.04
CA SER A 197 19.59 -27.19 -36.81
C SER A 197 18.19 -27.29 -37.42
N ARG A 198 18.18 -27.36 -38.76
CA ARG A 198 17.13 -27.88 -39.65
C ARG A 198 15.96 -26.95 -40.02
N SER A 199 16.02 -26.53 -41.28
CA SER A 199 14.97 -26.75 -42.31
C SER A 199 14.38 -25.49 -42.94
N SER A 200 14.56 -25.42 -44.26
CA SER A 200 13.82 -24.64 -45.26
C SER A 200 14.10 -23.13 -45.37
N GLY A 201 14.73 -22.75 -46.50
CA GLY A 201 14.55 -21.48 -47.21
C GLY A 201 14.91 -20.21 -46.46
N ASN A 202 15.93 -19.49 -46.95
CA ASN A 202 16.37 -18.17 -46.49
C ASN A 202 15.31 -17.05 -46.74
N PHE A 203 14.10 -17.20 -46.20
CA PHE A 203 13.15 -16.12 -46.02
C PHE A 203 13.47 -15.44 -44.70
N VAL A 204 14.47 -14.56 -44.71
CA VAL A 204 14.57 -13.55 -43.64
C VAL A 204 13.26 -12.78 -43.70
N SER A 205 12.37 -13.05 -42.74
CA SER A 205 11.08 -12.37 -42.62
C SER A 205 11.34 -10.86 -42.75
N VAL A 206 10.75 -10.22 -43.77
CA VAL A 206 10.95 -8.79 -44.10
C VAL A 206 10.76 -7.90 -42.86
N ASN A 207 9.93 -8.36 -41.91
CA ASN A 207 9.64 -7.74 -40.62
C ASN A 207 10.81 -7.73 -39.60
N HIS A 208 11.97 -8.33 -39.93
CA HIS A 208 13.17 -8.38 -39.10
C HIS A 208 14.36 -7.65 -39.72
N GLN A 209 14.22 -7.10 -40.93
CA GLN A 209 15.28 -6.31 -41.53
C GLN A 209 15.36 -4.92 -40.87
N PRO A 210 16.52 -4.52 -40.33
CA PRO A 210 16.66 -3.24 -39.63
C PRO A 210 16.38 -2.05 -40.53
N ASP A 211 16.77 -2.13 -41.81
CA ASP A 211 16.51 -1.10 -42.82
C ASP A 211 15.01 -0.88 -43.06
N TYR A 212 14.23 -1.97 -43.13
CA TYR A 212 12.77 -1.89 -43.26
C TYR A 212 12.13 -1.29 -42.01
N LEU A 213 12.56 -1.73 -40.82
CA LEU A 213 12.04 -1.23 -39.54
C LEU A 213 12.34 0.26 -39.35
N LEU A 214 13.53 0.72 -39.76
CA LEU A 214 13.90 2.13 -39.74
C LEU A 214 13.00 2.96 -40.66
N ALA A 215 12.80 2.49 -41.90
CA ALA A 215 11.92 3.16 -42.86
C ALA A 215 10.47 3.24 -42.34
N TYR A 216 9.99 2.14 -41.77
CA TYR A 216 8.66 2.05 -41.17
C TYR A 216 8.49 3.02 -39.98
N ALA A 217 9.44 3.02 -39.03
CA ALA A 217 9.40 3.90 -37.85
C ALA A 217 9.43 5.38 -38.25
N ARG A 218 10.23 5.75 -39.26
CA ARG A 218 10.26 7.13 -39.81
C ARG A 218 8.94 7.52 -40.48
N ALA A 219 8.37 6.63 -41.29
CA ALA A 219 7.09 6.88 -41.95
C ALA A 219 5.95 7.04 -40.92
N GLU A 220 5.95 6.24 -39.87
CA GLU A 220 4.98 6.32 -38.79
C GLU A 220 5.14 7.62 -37.98
N TYR A 221 6.38 8.00 -37.64
CA TYR A 221 6.67 9.26 -36.98
C TYR A 221 6.18 10.47 -37.79
N ALA A 222 6.45 10.48 -39.10
CA ALA A 222 6.02 11.57 -39.99
C ALA A 222 4.49 11.68 -40.09
N LYS A 223 3.77 10.55 -40.03
CA LYS A 223 2.30 10.54 -39.97
C LYS A 223 1.78 11.09 -38.65
N ALA A 224 2.40 10.73 -37.53
CA ALA A 224 1.99 11.20 -36.20
C ALA A 224 2.37 12.67 -35.94
N PHE A 225 3.47 13.13 -36.52
CA PHE A 225 4.02 14.48 -36.33
C PHE A 225 4.34 15.10 -37.69
N PRO A 226 3.34 15.63 -38.42
CA PRO A 226 3.60 16.34 -39.66
C PRO A 226 4.48 17.58 -39.41
N PRO A 227 5.42 17.90 -40.31
CA PRO A 227 6.21 19.13 -40.19
C PRO A 227 5.26 20.33 -40.24
N THR A 228 5.26 21.13 -39.17
CA THR A 228 4.48 22.36 -39.13
C THR A 228 5.11 23.36 -40.10
N ASN A 229 4.50 23.56 -41.26
CA ASN A 229 4.87 24.61 -42.22
C ASN A 229 4.47 26.01 -41.72
N ASN A 230 4.73 26.34 -40.45
CA ASN A 230 4.56 27.70 -39.97
C ASN A 230 5.88 28.45 -40.18
N PRO A 231 5.94 29.44 -41.10
CA PRO A 231 7.10 30.32 -41.18
C PRO A 231 7.28 31.01 -39.82
N PRO A 232 8.53 31.31 -39.42
CA PRO A 232 8.80 31.96 -38.14
C PRO A 232 8.00 33.26 -38.07
N GLN A 233 7.05 33.34 -37.14
CA GLN A 233 6.38 34.60 -36.83
C GLN A 233 7.47 35.57 -36.37
N LYS A 234 7.75 36.59 -37.20
CA LYS A 234 8.58 37.72 -36.82
C LYS A 234 7.98 38.34 -35.56
N VAL A 235 8.60 38.06 -34.42
CA VAL A 235 8.32 38.76 -33.17
C VAL A 235 8.76 40.20 -33.42
N SER A 236 7.79 41.11 -33.55
CA SER A 236 8.05 42.54 -33.64
C SER A 236 8.47 43.04 -32.25
N PRO A 237 9.46 43.94 -32.16
CA PRO A 237 10.03 44.41 -30.90
C PRO A 237 9.03 45.18 -30.03
#